data_AF-A0A7S1NIX6-F1
#
_entry.id   AF-A0A7S1NIX6-F1
#
_cell.length_a   1.000
_cell.length_b   1.000
_cell.length_c   1.000
_cell.angle_alpha   90.00
_cell.angle_beta   90.00
_cell.angle_gamma   90.00
#
_symmetry.space_group_name_H-M   'P 1'
#
loop_
_entity.id
_entity.type
_entity.pdbx_description
1 polymer ?
#
loop_
_entity_poly.entity_id
_entity_poly.type
_entity_poly.pdbx_seq_one_letter_code
_entity_poly.pdbx_strand_id
1 'polypeptide(L)'
;CDTGKCTKELTHVSMVVQIAFSSSGLLVSATLCGLLYVWDASGAAASFWHFKSRTIGHFGAIETLSCSPKGDRVASGGHDGSVAVWDLQMADRGGGLTLRWRRNPPLLCQGLRLDNVRGLPEASAGLLQQLASPMPEDVP
;
A
#
# COMPACT_ATOMS: atom_id res chain seq x y z
N CYS A 1 6.32 28.01 -24.92
CA CYS A 1 6.85 27.04 -23.94
C CYS A 1 6.00 27.15 -22.68
N ASP A 2 4.99 26.30 -22.53
CA ASP A 2 4.05 26.27 -21.39
C ASP A 2 4.64 25.52 -20.18
N THR A 3 5.90 25.81 -19.86
CA THR A 3 6.62 25.13 -18.79
C THR A 3 6.27 25.78 -17.45
N GLY A 4 5.50 25.08 -16.63
CA GLY A 4 5.19 25.49 -15.25
C GLY A 4 3.70 25.53 -14.88
N LYS A 5 2.79 25.27 -15.83
CA LYS A 5 1.35 25.24 -15.54
C LYS A 5 0.98 23.90 -14.87
N CYS A 6 0.26 23.97 -13.74
CA CYS A 6 -0.36 22.80 -13.13
C CYS A 6 -1.35 22.17 -14.13
N THR A 7 -1.11 20.91 -14.50
CA THR A 7 -1.97 20.18 -15.45
C THR A 7 -3.04 19.35 -14.75
N LYS A 8 -2.79 18.91 -13.50
CA LYS A 8 -3.71 18.09 -12.72
C LYS A 8 -3.42 18.15 -11.22
N GLU A 9 -4.49 18.19 -10.43
CA GLU A 9 -4.47 17.98 -8.98
C GLU A 9 -5.10 16.63 -8.64
N LEU A 10 -4.43 15.86 -7.77
CA LEU A 10 -4.85 14.54 -7.30
C LEU A 10 -5.33 14.66 -5.85
N THR A 11 -6.52 14.14 -5.56
CA THR A 11 -7.17 14.36 -4.25
C THR A 11 -6.87 13.23 -3.27
N HIS A 12 -6.50 13.60 -2.06
CA HIS A 12 -6.21 12.71 -0.94
C HIS A 12 -7.05 13.10 0.27
N VAL A 13 -7.37 12.12 1.13
CA VAL A 13 -8.13 12.37 2.37
C VAL A 13 -7.26 12.88 3.53
N SER A 14 -5.94 12.90 3.35
CA SER A 14 -4.96 13.31 4.36
C SER A 14 -3.73 13.90 3.67
N MET A 15 -2.84 14.48 4.46
CA MET A 15 -1.58 15.07 4.00
C MET A 15 -0.77 14.02 3.24
N VAL A 16 -0.37 14.37 2.01
CA VAL A 16 0.58 13.59 1.22
C VAL A 16 1.96 13.89 1.74
N VAL A 17 2.63 12.86 2.24
CA VAL A 17 3.96 12.97 2.87
C VAL A 17 5.06 12.48 1.93
N GLN A 18 4.73 11.59 0.99
CA GLN A 18 5.69 11.07 0.04
C GLN A 18 5.03 10.66 -1.28
N ILE A 19 5.77 10.72 -2.38
CA ILE A 19 5.35 10.25 -3.70
C ILE A 19 6.46 9.44 -4.37
N ALA A 20 6.09 8.50 -5.24
CA ALA A 20 7.03 7.70 -6.01
C ALA A 20 6.46 7.41 -7.41
N PHE A 21 7.23 7.73 -8.44
CA PHE A 21 6.90 7.37 -9.82
C PHE A 21 7.49 6.01 -10.17
N SER A 22 6.70 5.21 -10.87
CA SER A 22 7.15 3.99 -11.52
C SER A 22 7.59 4.28 -12.95
N SER A 23 8.57 3.52 -13.46
CA SER A 23 8.96 3.53 -14.86
C SER A 23 7.83 3.05 -15.81
N SER A 24 6.79 2.41 -15.28
CA SER A 24 5.58 2.02 -16.02
C SER A 24 4.52 3.12 -16.18
N GLY A 25 4.74 4.31 -15.61
CA GLY A 25 3.77 5.42 -15.69
C GLY A 25 2.73 5.44 -14.57
N LEU A 26 2.95 4.64 -13.52
CA LEU A 26 2.18 4.70 -12.27
C LEU A 26 2.79 5.72 -11.32
N LEU A 27 1.94 6.36 -10.52
CA LEU A 27 2.32 7.20 -9.40
C LEU A 27 1.73 6.63 -8.12
N VAL A 28 2.59 6.36 -7.14
CA VAL A 28 2.18 5.97 -5.79
C VAL A 28 2.37 7.17 -4.87
N SER A 29 1.37 7.42 -4.03
CA SER A 29 1.40 8.52 -3.07
C SER A 29 1.03 8.00 -1.70
N ALA A 30 1.79 8.42 -0.70
CA ALA A 30 1.66 8.03 0.69
C ALA A 30 1.12 9.18 1.51
N THR A 31 0.28 8.84 2.47
CA THR A 31 -0.33 9.80 3.38
C THR A 31 0.14 9.61 4.82
N LEU A 32 0.00 10.67 5.61
CA LEU A 32 0.27 10.64 7.05
C LEU A 32 -0.62 9.65 7.82
N CYS A 33 -1.79 9.30 7.26
CA CYS A 33 -2.73 8.35 7.88
C CYS A 33 -2.45 6.88 7.51
N GLY A 34 -1.31 6.56 6.91
CA GLY A 34 -1.00 5.17 6.55
C GLY A 34 -1.64 4.68 5.27
N LEU A 35 -2.30 5.56 4.51
CA LEU A 35 -2.95 5.21 3.24
C LEU A 35 -1.98 5.41 2.08
N LEU A 36 -2.02 4.45 1.16
CA LEU A 36 -1.38 4.52 -0.15
C LEU A 36 -2.44 4.69 -1.23
N TYR A 37 -2.12 5.54 -2.20
CA TYR A 37 -2.93 5.84 -3.37
C TYR A 37 -2.14 5.51 -4.62
N VAL A 38 -2.78 4.84 -5.57
CA VAL A 38 -2.20 4.50 -6.87
C VAL A 38 -2.94 5.26 -7.96
N TRP A 39 -2.15 5.94 -8.77
CA TRP A 39 -2.58 6.70 -9.92
C TRP A 39 -1.89 6.18 -11.18
N ASP A 40 -2.59 6.26 -12.29
CA ASP A 40 -2.12 5.78 -13.58
C ASP A 40 -2.18 6.93 -14.60
N ALA A 41 -1.07 7.14 -15.31
CA ALA A 41 -0.94 8.10 -16.41
C ALA A 41 -0.77 7.44 -17.78
N SER A 42 -0.93 6.12 -17.91
CA SER A 42 -0.69 5.38 -19.16
C SER A 42 -1.80 5.52 -20.22
N GLY A 43 -2.72 6.48 -20.06
CA GLY A 43 -3.82 6.71 -20.99
C GLY A 43 -3.36 7.27 -22.35
N ALA A 44 -4.17 7.09 -23.40
CA ALA A 44 -3.90 7.51 -24.79
C ALA A 44 -3.55 9.00 -24.98
N ALA A 45 -3.84 9.82 -23.97
CA ALA A 45 -3.15 11.07 -23.75
C ALA A 45 -2.57 11.01 -22.33
N ALA A 46 -1.25 11.13 -22.20
CA ALA A 46 -0.49 11.19 -20.93
C ALA A 46 -0.89 12.40 -20.02
N SER A 47 -2.02 13.03 -20.32
CA SER A 47 -2.64 14.15 -19.62
C SER A 47 -3.76 13.71 -18.66
N PHE A 48 -4.22 12.45 -18.70
CA PHE A 48 -5.30 11.95 -17.85
C PHE A 48 -4.76 11.02 -16.75
N TRP A 49 -4.72 11.54 -15.52
CA TRP A 49 -4.46 10.76 -14.33
C TRP A 49 -5.74 10.06 -13.85
N HIS A 50 -5.67 8.73 -13.72
CA HIS A 50 -6.79 7.93 -13.23
C HIS A 50 -6.48 7.39 -11.83
N PHE A 51 -7.39 7.64 -10.89
CA PHE A 51 -7.39 6.95 -9.60
C PHE A 51 -7.67 5.47 -9.82
N LYS A 52 -6.79 4.60 -9.30
CA LYS A 52 -6.93 3.15 -9.48
C LYS A 52 -7.30 2.45 -8.20
N SER A 53 -6.60 2.78 -7.12
CA SER A 53 -6.81 2.11 -5.85
C SER A 53 -6.29 2.93 -4.68
N ARG A 54 -6.89 2.69 -3.52
CA ARG A 54 -6.43 3.15 -2.22
C ARG A 54 -6.38 1.96 -1.28
N THR A 55 -5.26 1.77 -0.62
CA THR A 55 -5.08 0.69 0.36
C THR A 55 -4.48 1.21 1.66
N ILE A 56 -4.73 0.49 2.75
CA ILE A 56 -4.03 0.69 4.01
C ILE A 56 -2.65 0.06 3.85
N GLY A 57 -1.62 0.90 3.90
CA GLY A 57 -0.24 0.44 3.81
C GLY A 57 0.38 0.15 5.18
N HIS A 58 0.12 1.04 6.14
CA HIS A 58 0.72 1.01 7.47
C HIS A 58 -0.29 1.48 8.52
N PHE A 59 -0.11 1.04 9.77
CA PHE A 59 -0.84 1.55 10.93
C PHE A 59 -0.11 2.75 11.55
N GLY A 60 -0.03 3.84 10.79
CA GLY A 60 0.72 5.06 11.16
C GLY A 60 1.22 5.80 9.93
N ALA A 61 1.97 6.89 10.14
CA ALA A 61 2.57 7.66 9.05
C ALA A 61 3.48 6.78 8.19
N ILE A 62 3.38 6.95 6.87
CA ILE A 62 4.32 6.36 5.92
C ILE A 62 5.45 7.36 5.72
N GLU A 63 6.64 7.03 6.18
CA GLU A 63 7.81 7.93 6.13
C GLU A 63 8.54 7.83 4.79
N THR A 64 8.42 6.70 4.09
CA THR A 64 9.17 6.47 2.86
C THR A 64 8.41 5.62 1.85
N LEU A 65 8.65 5.94 0.58
CA LEU A 65 8.22 5.18 -0.58
C LEU A 65 9.36 5.07 -1.58
N SER A 66 9.52 3.91 -2.18
CA SER A 66 10.48 3.68 -3.26
C SER A 66 9.93 2.69 -4.28
N CYS A 67 9.93 3.08 -5.55
CA CYS A 67 9.60 2.17 -6.64
C CYS A 67 10.82 1.35 -7.05
N SER A 68 10.61 0.09 -7.37
CA SER A 68 11.60 -0.75 -8.03
C SER A 68 12.03 -0.15 -9.37
N PRO A 69 13.30 -0.35 -9.81
CA PRO A 69 13.76 0.13 -11.12
C PRO A 69 12.94 -0.43 -12.30
N LYS A 70 12.43 -1.66 -12.14
CA LYS A 70 11.58 -2.34 -13.13
C LYS A 70 10.15 -1.79 -13.16
N GLY A 71 9.74 -1.01 -12.15
CA GLY A 71 8.41 -0.40 -12.08
C GLY A 71 7.27 -1.37 -11.76
N ASP A 72 7.61 -2.60 -11.34
CA ASP A 72 6.68 -3.69 -11.02
C ASP A 72 6.42 -3.82 -9.52
N ARG A 73 7.18 -3.10 -8.69
CA ARG A 73 7.03 -3.08 -7.23
C ARG A 73 7.22 -1.70 -6.62
N VAL A 74 6.59 -1.49 -5.46
CA VAL A 74 6.85 -0.35 -4.57
C VAL A 74 7.08 -0.86 -3.14
N ALA A 75 8.04 -0.28 -2.44
CA ALA A 75 8.28 -0.49 -1.02
C ALA A 75 7.82 0.73 -0.23
N SER A 76 7.15 0.51 0.90
CA SER A 76 6.75 1.54 1.85
C SER A 76 7.27 1.19 3.25
N GLY A 77 7.69 2.20 4.00
CA GLY A 77 8.06 2.06 5.41
C GLY A 77 7.27 3.03 6.27
N GLY A 78 6.78 2.56 7.41
CA GLY A 78 5.91 3.34 8.29
C GLY A 78 6.31 3.34 9.76
N HIS A 79 5.69 4.23 10.53
CA HIS A 79 5.86 4.35 11.98
C HIS A 79 5.44 3.10 12.78
N ASP A 80 4.73 2.17 12.16
CA ASP A 80 4.42 0.86 12.75
C ASP A 80 5.63 -0.08 12.81
N GLY A 81 6.82 0.37 12.38
CA GLY A 81 8.06 -0.39 12.42
C GLY A 81 8.13 -1.49 11.37
N SER A 82 7.23 -1.48 10.39
CA SER A 82 7.20 -2.45 9.31
C SER A 82 7.62 -1.85 7.97
N VAL A 83 8.08 -2.72 7.07
CA VAL A 83 8.27 -2.43 5.66
C VAL A 83 7.30 -3.29 4.88
N ALA A 84 6.51 -2.67 4.02
CA ALA A 84 5.57 -3.33 3.15
C ALA A 84 6.10 -3.27 1.71
N VAL A 85 6.15 -4.42 1.04
CA VAL A 85 6.45 -4.49 -0.40
C VAL A 85 5.17 -4.83 -1.13
N TRP A 86 4.90 -4.06 -2.18
CA TRP A 86 3.70 -4.15 -2.98
C TRP A 86 4.05 -4.50 -4.42
N ASP A 87 3.43 -5.53 -4.97
CA ASP A 87 3.46 -5.75 -6.41
C ASP A 87 2.50 -4.76 -7.10
N LEU A 88 2.99 -4.08 -8.14
CA LEU A 88 2.25 -3.18 -9.02
C LEU A 88 1.88 -3.94 -10.29
N GLN A 89 0.87 -4.81 -10.20
CA GLN A 89 0.38 -5.52 -11.39
C GLN A 89 -0.66 -4.68 -12.12
N MET A 90 -0.40 -4.38 -13.38
CA MET A 90 -1.42 -3.90 -14.32
C MET A 90 -2.09 -5.15 -14.90
N ALA A 91 -3.30 -5.48 -14.45
CA ALA A 91 -4.01 -6.60 -15.04
C ALA A 91 -4.37 -6.24 -16.49
N ASP A 92 -3.86 -7.04 -17.43
CA ASP A 92 -3.95 -6.81 -18.86
C ASP A 92 -5.39 -6.46 -19.30
N ARG A 93 -5.50 -5.35 -20.05
CA ARG A 93 -6.66 -4.86 -20.83
C ARG A 93 -8.02 -4.67 -20.15
N GLY A 94 -8.16 -4.78 -18.83
CA GLY A 94 -9.42 -4.38 -18.18
C GLY A 94 -9.51 -4.54 -16.66
N GLY A 95 -8.50 -5.10 -15.99
CA GLY A 95 -8.53 -5.36 -14.55
C GLY A 95 -7.72 -4.33 -13.76
N GLY A 96 -8.20 -3.96 -12.57
CA GLY A 96 -7.58 -2.92 -11.73
C GLY A 96 -6.15 -3.23 -11.30
N LEU A 97 -5.43 -2.17 -10.91
CA LEU A 97 -4.15 -2.27 -10.23
C LEU A 97 -4.37 -2.73 -8.78
N THR A 98 -3.78 -3.86 -8.41
CA THR A 98 -3.88 -4.39 -7.05
C THR A 98 -2.53 -4.27 -6.37
N LEU A 99 -2.48 -3.53 -5.27
CA LEU A 99 -1.33 -3.53 -4.37
C LEU A 99 -1.37 -4.81 -3.54
N ARG A 100 -0.48 -5.76 -3.84
CA ARG A 100 -0.36 -7.01 -3.07
C ARG A 100 0.77 -6.93 -2.05
N TRP A 101 0.41 -6.95 -0.77
CA TRP A 101 1.37 -6.91 0.32
C TRP A 101 2.06 -8.26 0.51
N ARG A 102 3.39 -8.26 0.57
CA ARG A 102 4.16 -9.38 1.11
C ARG A 102 4.77 -9.01 2.45
N ARG A 103 4.37 -9.74 3.50
CA ARG A 103 4.86 -9.56 4.86
C ARG A 103 6.30 -10.06 4.94
N ASN A 104 7.24 -9.16 5.24
CA ASN A 104 8.47 -9.53 5.91
C ASN A 104 8.27 -9.15 7.38
N PRO A 105 7.92 -10.09 8.28
CA PRO A 105 7.63 -9.71 9.66
C PRO A 105 8.87 -9.04 10.25
N PRO A 106 8.74 -7.89 10.92
CA PRO A 106 9.86 -7.36 11.67
C PRO A 106 10.29 -8.44 12.67
N LEU A 107 11.61 -8.64 12.78
CA LEU A 107 12.25 -9.58 13.71
C LEU A 107 11.87 -9.34 15.19
N LEU A 108 11.04 -8.33 15.49
CA LEU A 108 10.51 -8.02 16.81
C LEU A 108 9.30 -8.86 17.23
N CYS A 109 8.70 -9.65 16.33
CA CYS A 109 7.58 -10.54 16.68
C CYS A 109 7.99 -12.02 16.84
N GLN A 110 9.25 -12.33 17.14
CA GLN A 110 9.66 -13.69 17.47
C GLN A 110 9.33 -14.12 18.92
N GLY A 111 8.44 -13.39 19.61
CA GLY A 111 8.12 -13.65 21.02
C GLY A 111 6.73 -13.25 21.51
N LEU A 112 5.79 -12.85 20.63
CA LEU A 112 4.43 -12.52 21.04
C LEU A 112 3.58 -13.80 21.14
N ARG A 113 3.81 -14.54 22.22
CA ARG A 113 3.02 -15.70 22.60
C ARG A 113 1.72 -15.20 23.24
N LEU A 114 0.59 -15.35 22.55
CA LEU A 114 -0.75 -14.90 22.98
C LEU A 114 -1.33 -15.74 24.14
N ASP A 115 -0.49 -16.38 24.95
CA ASP A 115 -0.95 -17.33 25.98
C ASP A 115 -1.40 -16.61 27.28
N ASN A 116 -1.26 -15.27 27.38
CA ASN A 116 -1.50 -14.55 28.64
C ASN A 116 -2.16 -13.16 28.50
N VAL A 117 -3.00 -12.94 27.49
CA VAL A 117 -3.86 -11.74 27.46
C VAL A 117 -5.05 -11.95 28.40
N ARG A 118 -4.97 -11.43 29.63
CA ARG A 118 -6.14 -11.34 30.53
C ARG A 118 -6.81 -9.98 30.36
N GLY A 119 -8.13 -9.98 30.15
CA GLY A 119 -8.97 -8.77 30.14
C GLY A 119 -9.68 -8.43 28.83
N LEU A 120 -9.67 -9.30 27.81
CA LEU A 120 -10.51 -9.11 26.64
C LEU A 120 -11.94 -9.65 26.88
N PRO A 121 -13.01 -8.90 26.55
CA PRO A 121 -14.37 -9.44 26.49
C PRO A 121 -14.42 -10.65 25.56
N GLU A 122 -15.16 -11.70 25.91
CA GLU A 122 -15.24 -12.96 25.13
C GLU A 122 -15.59 -12.73 23.64
N ALA A 123 -16.33 -11.65 23.33
CA ALA A 123 -16.66 -11.25 21.96
C ALA A 123 -15.43 -10.84 21.11
N SER A 124 -14.35 -10.37 21.72
CA SER A 124 -13.11 -9.96 21.04
C SER A 124 -12.17 -11.13 20.76
N ALA A 125 -12.22 -12.18 21.59
CA ALA A 125 -11.36 -13.34 21.48
C ALA A 125 -11.67 -14.16 20.21
N GLY A 126 -12.96 -14.36 19.91
CA GLY A 126 -13.39 -15.07 18.69
C GLY A 126 -12.99 -14.36 17.40
N LEU A 127 -13.06 -13.02 17.38
CA LEU A 127 -12.66 -12.22 16.21
C LEU A 127 -11.15 -12.30 15.94
N LEU A 128 -10.34 -12.30 17.00
CA LEU A 128 -8.88 -12.44 16.90
C LEU A 128 -8.46 -13.84 16.46
N GLN A 129 -9.19 -14.88 16.88
CA GLN A 129 -8.93 -16.26 16.44
C GLN A 129 -9.24 -16.47 14.95
N GLN A 130 -10.30 -15.82 14.43
CA GLN A 130 -10.60 -15.82 13.00
C GLN A 130 -9.54 -15.06 12.18
N LEU A 131 -9.01 -13.94 12.69
CA LEU A 131 -7.95 -13.17 12.04
C LEU A 131 -6.56 -13.82 12.13
N ALA A 132 -6.34 -14.71 13.10
CA ALA A 132 -5.10 -15.46 13.28
C ALA A 132 -5.06 -16.77 12.48
N SER A 133 -6.15 -17.13 11.80
CA SER A 133 -6.15 -18.28 10.89
C SER A 133 -5.32 -17.94 9.65
N PRO A 134 -4.30 -18.73 9.29
CA PRO A 134 -3.60 -18.52 8.03
C PRO A 134 -4.63 -18.66 6.90
N MET A 135 -4.72 -17.63 6.05
CA MET A 135 -5.50 -17.71 4.80
C MET A 135 -5.06 -18.97 4.05
N PRO A 136 -5.98 -19.76 3.49
CA PRO A 136 -5.60 -20.91 2.69
C PRO A 136 -4.68 -20.42 1.57
N GLU A 137 -3.47 -20.99 1.52
CA GLU A 137 -2.60 -20.85 0.38
C GLU A 137 -3.30 -21.56 -0.78
N ASP A 138 -3.92 -20.80 -1.69
CA ASP A 138 -4.31 -21.36 -2.97
C ASP A 138 -3.04 -21.65 -3.77
N VAL A 139 -2.68 -22.93 -3.73
CA VAL A 139 -1.82 -23.67 -4.66
C VAL A 139 -2.63 -23.94 -5.94
N PRO A 140 -1.95 -24.20 -7.06
CA PRO A 140 -1.73 -23.29 -8.20
C PRO A 140 -2.98 -22.92 -9.03
#